data_AF-A0A221MCT4-F1
#
_entry.id   AF-A0A221MCT4-F1
#
_cell.length_a   1.000
_cell.length_b   1.000
_cell.length_c   1.000
_cell.angle_alpha   90.00
_cell.angle_beta   90.00
_cell.angle_gamma   90.00
#
_symmetry.space_group_name_H-M   'P 1'
#
loop_
_entity.id
_entity.type
_entity.pdbx_description
1 polymer ?
#
loop_
_entity_poly.entity_id
_entity_poly.type
_entity_poly.pdbx_seq_one_letter_code
_entity_poly.pdbx_strand_id
1 'polypeptide(L)' 'MMFFKSMTEKESANWKKGAILGFYTYMLLLAINQIYYLVFASNPFSSALIFWSGLIAAFGCEIIFNLKDKRKLRRNKV' A
#
# COMPACT_ATOMS: atom_id res chain seq x y z
N MET A 1 24.64 -11.72 10.61
CA MET A 1 23.73 -12.24 9.56
C MET A 1 22.93 -11.07 9.02
N MET A 2 23.02 -10.79 7.73
CA MET A 2 22.29 -9.69 7.10
C MET A 2 20.97 -10.25 6.56
N PHE A 3 19.89 -10.09 7.32
CA PHE A 3 18.56 -10.60 6.97
C PHE A 3 17.88 -9.83 5.83
N PHE A 4 18.46 -8.71 5.40
CA PHE A 4 17.88 -7.83 4.39
C PHE A 4 18.83 -7.68 3.21
N LYS A 5 18.38 -8.15 2.05
CA LYS A 5 19.01 -7.83 0.77
C LYS A 5 18.88 -6.32 0.54
N SER A 6 19.97 -5.66 0.16
CA SER A 6 19.90 -4.24 -0.23
C SER A 6 18.93 -4.08 -1.39
N MET A 7 17.91 -3.24 -1.20
CA MET A 7 16.97 -2.88 -2.26
C MET A 7 17.72 -2.18 -3.39
N THR A 8 17.38 -2.52 -4.63
CA THR A 8 17.84 -1.74 -5.78
C THR A 8 17.11 -0.40 -5.83
N GLU A 9 17.69 0.61 -6.49
CA GLU A 9 17.07 1.94 -6.61
C GLU A 9 15.66 1.88 -7.22
N LYS A 10 15.42 0.94 -8.15
CA LYS A 10 14.11 0.71 -8.77
C LYS A 10 13.09 0.14 -7.79
N GLU A 11 13.50 -0.84 -6.97
CA GLU A 11 12.65 -1.42 -5.93
C GLU A 11 12.30 -0.37 -4.87
N SER A 12 13.29 0.43 -4.45
CA SER A 12 13.07 1.54 -3.51
C SER A 12 12.08 2.57 -4.06
N ALA A 13 12.21 2.97 -5.33
CA ALA A 13 11.30 3.91 -5.96
C ALA A 13 9.86 3.37 -6.08
N ASN A 14 9.69 2.08 -6.39
CA ASN A 14 8.37 1.45 -6.45
C ASN A 14 7.75 1.29 -5.05
N TRP A 15 8.54 0.89 -4.06
CA TRP A 15 8.10 0.84 -2.67
C TRP A 15 7.62 2.20 -2.19
N LYS A 16 8.38 3.27 -2.46
CA LYS A 16 8.03 4.63 -2.06
C LYS A 16 6.68 5.06 -2.64
N LYS A 17 6.39 4.71 -3.90
CA LYS A 17 5.07 4.94 -4.54
C LYS A 17 3.96 4.14 -3.87
N GLY A 18 4.20 2.86 -3.57
CA GLY A 18 3.24 2.01 -2.85
C GLY A 18 2.95 2.54 -1.44
N ALA A 19 3.98 2.90 -0.69
CA ALA A 19 3.87 3.46 0.65
C ALA A 19 3.08 4.77 0.67
N ILE A 20 3.34 5.68 -0.29
CA ILE A 20 2.57 6.92 -0.44
C ILE A 20 1.09 6.61 -0.68
N LEU A 21 0.79 5.68 -1.60
CA LEU A 21 -0.59 5.31 -1.88
C LEU A 21 -1.28 4.69 -0.66
N GLY A 22 -0.63 3.73 0.01
CA GLY A 22 -1.17 3.08 1.21
C GLY A 22 -1.39 4.07 2.36
N PHE A 23 -0.51 5.06 2.51
CA PHE A 23 -0.69 6.16 3.46
C PHE A 23 -1.94 6.99 3.14
N TYR A 24 -2.14 7.37 1.88
CA TYR A 24 -3.35 8.11 1.48
C TYR A 24 -4.63 7.28 1.65
N THR A 25 -4.59 5.97 1.35
CA THR A 25 -5.70 5.07 1.61
C THR A 25 -6.02 5.01 3.11
N TYR A 26 -5.00 4.84 3.96
CA TYR A 26 -5.17 4.86 5.41
C TYR A 26 -5.80 6.16 5.91
N MET A 27 -5.26 7.31 5.50
CA MET A 27 -5.76 8.62 5.88
C MET A 27 -7.22 8.82 5.47
N LEU A 28 -7.60 8.36 4.29
CA LEU A 28 -8.96 8.47 3.78
C LEU A 28 -9.94 7.59 4.57
N LEU A 29 -9.59 6.32 4.83
CA LEU A 29 -10.43 5.45 5.66
C LEU A 29 -10.56 5.98 7.10
N LEU A 30 -9.47 6.52 7.66
CA LEU A 30 -9.48 7.11 9.00
C LEU A 30 -10.40 8.34 9.04
N ALA A 31 -10.33 9.20 8.03
CA ALA A 31 -11.19 10.38 7.91
C ALA A 31 -12.67 9.98 7.84
N ILE A 32 -13.02 8.98 7.01
CA ILE A 32 -14.39 8.46 6.92
C ILE A 32 -14.85 7.90 8.27
N ASN A 33 -14.01 7.08 8.92
CA ASN A 33 -14.35 6.48 10.21
C ASN A 33 -14.62 7.57 11.28
N GLN A 34 -13.80 8.62 11.29
CA GLN A 34 -13.97 9.73 12.24
C GLN A 34 -15.22 10.58 11.94
N ILE A 35 -15.48 10.89 10.67
CA ILE A 35 -16.70 11.62 10.27
C ILE A 35 -17.93 10.82 10.67
N TYR A 36 -17.93 9.50 10.43
CA TYR A 36 -19.04 8.64 10.81
C TYR A 36 -19.25 8.60 12.32
N TYR A 37 -18.18 8.51 13.10
CA TYR A 37 -18.26 8.59 14.56
C TYR A 37 -18.87 9.90 15.04
N LEU A 38 -18.52 11.04 14.42
CA LEU A 38 -19.09 12.34 14.78
C LEU A 38 -20.58 12.46 14.45
N VAL A 39 -21.05 11.83 13.38
CA VAL A 39 -22.45 11.92 12.93
C VAL A 39 -23.36 10.89 13.63
N PHE A 40 -22.85 9.67 13.83
CA PHE A 40 -23.65 8.51 14.25
C PHE A 40 -23.22 7.91 15.59
N ALA A 41 -22.25 8.50 16.29
CA ALA A 41 -21.70 8.03 17.57
C ALA A 41 -21.25 6.56 17.57
N SER A 42 -20.94 6.01 16.39
CA SER A 42 -20.55 4.61 16.19
C SER A 42 -19.38 4.52 15.21
N ASN A 43 -18.59 3.45 15.32
CA ASN A 43 -17.42 3.25 14.46
C ASN A 43 -17.74 2.18 13.41
N PRO A 44 -17.80 2.53 12.11
CA PRO A 44 -18.10 1.57 11.05
C PRO A 44 -16.95 0.60 10.79
N PHE A 45 -15.71 1.01 11.09
CA PHE A 45 -14.53 0.18 10.93
C PHE A 45 -13.75 0.06 12.24
N SER A 46 -13.21 -1.14 12.49
CA SER A 46 -12.23 -1.32 13.56
C SER A 46 -10.89 -0.68 13.18
N SER A 47 -10.17 -0.11 14.15
CA SER A 47 -8.83 0.46 13.95
C SER A 47 -7.86 -0.54 13.32
N ALA A 48 -7.99 -1.84 13.64
CA ALA A 48 -7.19 -2.89 13.02
C ALA A 48 -7.48 -2.99 11.51
N LEU A 49 -8.75 -2.95 11.10
CA LEU A 49 -9.12 -3.02 9.67
C LEU A 49 -8.58 -1.82 8.88
N ILE A 50 -8.68 -0.62 9.44
CA ILE A 50 -8.13 0.60 8.82
C ILE A 50 -6.62 0.46 8.64
N PHE A 51 -5.92 0.02 9.70
CA PHE A 51 -4.47 -0.21 9.65
C PHE A 51 -4.07 -1.25 8.60
N TRP A 52 -4.69 -2.43 8.62
CA TRP A 52 -4.38 -3.51 7.69
C TRP A 52 -4.73 -3.14 6.25
N SER A 53 -5.79 -2.37 6.01
CA SER A 53 -6.15 -1.93 4.66
C SER A 53 -5.09 -1.02 4.02
N GLY A 54 -4.53 -0.07 4.78
CA GLY A 54 -3.43 0.78 4.32
C GLY A 54 -2.16 -0.02 4.02
N LEU A 55 -1.88 -1.03 4.85
CA LEU A 55 -0.74 -1.92 4.69
C LEU A 55 -0.89 -2.81 3.43
N ILE A 56 -2.07 -3.42 3.24
CA ILE A 56 -2.41 -4.21 2.05
C ILE A 56 -2.34 -3.35 0.79
N ALA A 57 -2.81 -2.10 0.85
CA ALA A 57 -2.72 -1.18 -0.28
C ALA A 57 -1.27 -0.85 -0.65
N ALA A 58 -0.40 -0.61 0.35
CA ALA A 58 1.02 -0.34 0.14
C ALA A 58 1.77 -1.54 -0.48
N PHE A 59 1.67 -2.70 0.16
CA PHE A 59 2.34 -3.92 -0.29
C PHE A 59 1.73 -4.48 -1.57
N GLY A 60 0.41 -4.43 -1.71
CA GLY A 60 -0.31 -4.89 -2.90
C GLY A 60 0.11 -4.11 -4.15
N CYS A 61 0.30 -2.79 -4.03
CA CYS A 61 0.76 -1.97 -5.15
C CYS A 61 2.20 -2.28 -5.54
N GLU A 62 3.10 -2.46 -4.58
CA GLU A 62 4.48 -2.87 -4.87
C GLU A 62 4.52 -4.19 -5.64
N ILE A 63 3.74 -5.20 -5.20
CA ILE A 63 3.64 -6.50 -5.84
C ILE A 63 3.10 -6.38 -7.28
N ILE A 64 2.03 -5.59 -7.49
CA ILE A 64 1.44 -5.37 -8.82
C ILE A 64 2.42 -4.67 -9.76
N PHE A 65 3.15 -3.64 -9.28
CA PHE A 65 4.14 -2.94 -10.07
C PHE A 65 5.32 -3.85 -10.44
N ASN A 66 5.83 -4.64 -9.49
CA ASN A 66 6.91 -5.60 -9.76
C ASN A 66 6.47 -6.69 -10.75
N LEU A 67 5.23 -7.18 -10.66
CA LEU A 67 4.65 -8.15 -11.61
C LEU A 67 4.46 -7.55 -13.01
N LYS A 68 4.04 -6.29 -13.11
CA LYS A 68 3.91 -5.58 -14.39
C LYS A 68 5.26 -5.36 -15.04
N ASP A 69 6.27 -4.95 -14.28
CA ASP A 69 7.61 -4.68 -14.80
C ASP A 69 8.27 -5.97 -15.35
N LYS A 70 8.17 -7.08 -14.60
CA LYS A 70 8.62 -8.41 -15.07
C LYS A 70 7.90 -8.87 -16.33
N ARG A 71 6.60 -8.61 -16.47
CA ARG A 71 5.84 -8.93 -17.69
C ARG A 71 6.26 -8.08 -18.89
N LYS A 72 6.55 -6.80 -18.69
CA LYS A 72 7.01 -5.88 -19.74
C LYS A 72 8.40 -6.28 -20.26
N LEU A 73 9.31 -6.64 -19.36
CA LEU A 73 10.63 -7.18 -19.69
C LEU A 73 10.57 -8.49 -20.48
N ARG A 74 9.62 -9.38 -20.17
CA ARG A 74 9.41 -10.64 -20.93
C ARG A 74 8.91 -10.39 -22.35
N ARG A 75 8.08 -9.35 -22.56
CA ARG A 75 7.47 -9.03 -23.85
C ARG A 75 8.42 -8.33 -24.83
N ASN A 76 9.44 -7.62 -24.34
CA ASN A 76 10.46 -6.98 -25.19
C ASN A 76 11.60 -7.94 -25.62
N LYS A 77 11.60 -9.18 -25.12
CA LYS A 77 12.61 -10.21 -25.43
C LYS A 77 12.12 -11.26 -26.44
N VAL A 78 10.86 -11.14 -26.91
CA VAL A 78 10.22 -12.00 -27.91
C VAL A 78 10.07 -11.21 -29.20
#